data_AF-A0A3D1BNM8-F1
#
_entry.id   AF-A0A3D1BNM8-F1
#
_cell.length_a   1.000
_cell.length_b   1.000
_cell.length_c   1.000
_cell.angle_alpha   90.00
_cell.angle_beta   90.00
_cell.angle_gamma   90.00
#
_symmetry.space_group_name_H-M   'P 1'
#
loop_
_entity.id
_entity.type
_entity.pdbx_description
1 polymer ?
#
loop_
_entity_poly.entity_id
_entity_poly.type
_entity_poly.pdbx_seq_one_letter_code
_entity_poly.pdbx_strand_id
1 'polypeptide(L)'
;MIPLLRYVLLFIIAGIVGSIIAIRKGRSPVWWFILCAIVPLLIIVLAVLPPLVSKGYTKQCPYCAEIIKEDAIVCKHCGREQPIEMVKVSFKT
;
A
#
# COMPACT_ATOMS: atom_id res chain seq x y z
N MET A 1 24.42 -30.83 -8.53
CA MET A 1 23.64 -30.63 -7.28
C MET A 1 23.87 -29.23 -6.68
N ILE A 2 25.12 -28.81 -6.46
CA ILE A 2 25.49 -27.48 -5.92
C ILE A 2 24.93 -26.26 -6.69
N PRO A 3 24.92 -26.21 -8.04
CA PRO A 3 24.41 -25.03 -8.76
C PRO A 3 22.90 -24.85 -8.61
N LEU A 4 22.16 -25.96 -8.47
CA LEU A 4 20.71 -25.94 -8.26
C LEU A 4 20.36 -25.34 -6.90
N LEU A 5 21.08 -25.73 -5.85
CA LEU A 5 20.89 -25.20 -4.49
C LEU A 5 21.18 -23.70 -4.42
N ARG A 6 22.25 -23.24 -5.10
CA ARG A 6 22.59 -21.81 -5.17
C ARG A 6 21.51 -20.99 -5.89
N TYR A 7 20.92 -21.54 -6.95
CA TYR A 7 19.84 -20.89 -7.68
C TYR A 7 18.57 -20.78 -6.81
N VAL A 8 18.17 -21.87 -6.15
CA VAL A 8 17.01 -21.88 -5.24
C VAL A 8 17.17 -20.86 -4.11
N LEU A 9 18.38 -20.75 -3.52
CA LEU A 9 18.66 -19.77 -2.46
C LEU A 9 18.47 -18.33 -2.95
N LEU A 10 18.94 -18.02 -4.17
CA LEU A 10 18.79 -16.68 -4.77
C LEU A 10 17.31 -16.32 -5.00
N PHE A 11 16.50 -17.28 -5.45
CA PHE A 11 15.06 -17.08 -5.66
C PHE A 11 14.31 -16.81 -4.35
N ILE A 12 14.67 -17.53 -3.28
CA ILE A 12 14.08 -17.31 -1.95
C ILE A 12 14.41 -15.91 -1.43
N ILE A 13 15.67 -15.49 -1.51
CA ILE A 13 16.11 -14.17 -1.06
C ILE A 13 15.42 -13.06 -1.87
N ALA A 14 15.36 -13.20 -3.20
CA ALA A 14 14.67 -12.27 -4.09
C ALA A 14 13.17 -12.15 -3.74
N GLY A 15 12.49 -13.29 -3.50
CA GLY A 15 11.09 -13.31 -3.08
C GLY A 15 10.86 -12.59 -1.75
N ILE A 16 11.71 -12.84 -0.75
CA ILE A 16 11.62 -12.17 0.58
C ILE A 16 11.78 -10.66 0.43
N VAL A 17 12.79 -10.21 -0.32
CA VAL A 17 13.02 -8.78 -0.57
C VAL A 17 11.82 -8.14 -1.29
N GLY A 18 11.29 -8.79 -2.34
CA GLY A 18 10.11 -8.33 -3.04
C GLY A 18 8.86 -8.24 -2.15
N SER A 19 8.67 -9.21 -1.24
CA SER A 19 7.57 -9.22 -0.27
C SER A 19 7.67 -8.04 0.70
N ILE A 20 8.84 -7.79 1.28
CA ILE A 20 9.06 -6.67 2.21
C ILE A 20 8.76 -5.32 1.51
N ILE A 21 9.21 -5.15 0.26
CA ILE A 21 8.93 -3.94 -0.52
C ILE A 21 7.42 -3.81 -0.79
N ALA A 22 6.71 -4.90 -1.07
CA ALA A 22 5.27 -4.88 -1.33
C ALA A 22 4.45 -4.48 -0.09
N ILE A 23 4.85 -4.93 1.11
CA ILE A 23 4.23 -4.53 2.38
C ILE A 23 4.35 -3.02 2.57
N ARG A 24 5.55 -2.46 2.36
CA ARG A 24 5.79 -1.01 2.46
C ARG A 24 5.01 -0.21 1.43
N LYS A 25 4.66 -0.82 0.30
CA LYS A 25 3.88 -0.20 -0.77
C LYS A 25 2.36 -0.26 -0.58
N GLY A 26 1.87 -0.90 0.48
CA GLY A 26 0.44 -1.14 0.69
C GLY A 26 -0.18 -2.07 -0.36
N ARG A 27 0.61 -2.95 -0.99
CA ARG A 27 0.16 -3.91 -2.01
C ARG A 27 0.14 -5.32 -1.41
N SER A 28 -0.70 -6.21 -1.94
CA SER A 28 -0.85 -7.58 -1.44
C SER A 28 0.49 -8.35 -1.47
N PRO A 29 1.11 -8.64 -0.31
CA PRO A 29 2.46 -9.18 -0.27
C PRO A 29 2.55 -10.64 -0.76
N VAL A 30 1.48 -11.42 -0.57
CA VAL A 30 1.40 -12.83 -1.00
C VAL A 30 1.47 -12.95 -2.52
N TRP A 31 0.72 -12.12 -3.24
CA TRP A 31 0.74 -12.11 -4.71
C TRP A 31 2.09 -11.65 -5.27
N TRP A 32 2.72 -10.67 -4.65
CA TRP A 32 4.03 -10.16 -5.09
C TRP A 32 5.20 -11.08 -4.75
N PHE A 33 5.12 -11.82 -3.65
CA PHE A 33 6.06 -12.89 -3.33
C PHE A 33 6.07 -13.97 -4.42
N ILE A 34 4.89 -14.43 -4.84
CA ILE A 34 4.74 -15.44 -5.91
C ILE A 34 5.25 -14.90 -7.25
N LEU A 35 4.91 -13.66 -7.61
CA LEU A 35 5.39 -13.03 -8.85
C LEU A 35 6.93 -12.91 -8.88
N CYS A 36 7.54 -12.44 -7.78
CA CYS A 36 9.00 -12.28 -7.70
C CYS A 36 9.76 -13.61 -7.62
N ALA A 37 9.13 -14.66 -7.06
CA ALA A 37 9.68 -16.01 -7.01
C ALA A 37 9.67 -16.71 -8.38
N ILE A 38 8.84 -16.27 -9.34
CA ILE A 38 8.82 -16.80 -10.71
C ILE A 38 9.72 -15.95 -11.62
N VAL A 39 9.65 -14.62 -11.47
CA VAL A 39 10.41 -13.67 -12.28
C VAL A 39 11.10 -12.64 -11.37
N PRO A 40 12.39 -12.81 -11.02
CA PRO A 40 13.09 -11.90 -10.11
C PRO A 40 13.21 -10.47 -10.67
N LEU A 41 13.06 -10.28 -11.98
CA LEU A 41 13.08 -8.99 -12.65
C LEU A 41 11.91 -8.06 -12.24
N LEU A 42 10.81 -8.64 -11.73
CA LEU A 42 9.64 -7.87 -11.28
C LEU A 42 9.90 -7.03 -10.03
N ILE A 43 10.97 -7.30 -9.29
CA ILE A 43 11.40 -6.49 -8.14
C ILE A 43 11.69 -5.05 -8.57
N ILE A 44 12.31 -4.86 -9.75
CA ILE A 44 12.64 -3.53 -10.29
C ILE A 44 11.36 -2.76 -10.61
N VAL A 45 10.39 -3.42 -11.22
CA VAL A 45 9.08 -2.82 -11.55
C VAL A 45 8.35 -2.41 -10.27
N LEU A 46 8.36 -3.28 -9.24
CA LEU A 46 7.77 -2.99 -7.94
C LEU A 46 8.45 -1.78 -7.27
N ALA A 47 9.77 -1.62 -7.41
CA ALA A 47 10.51 -0.49 -6.85
C ALA A 47 10.09 0.85 -7.46
N VAL A 48 9.83 0.89 -8.78
CA VAL A 48 9.45 2.11 -9.51
C VAL A 48 7.98 2.51 -9.29
N LEU A 49 7.09 1.55 -9.05
CA LEU A 49 5.65 1.82 -8.91
C LEU A 49 5.36 2.75 -7.69
N PRO A 50 4.33 3.61 -7.69
CA PRO A 50 3.93 4.35 -6.48
C PRO A 50 3.19 3.45 -5.47
N PRO A 51 3.17 3.80 -4.16
CA PRO A 51 2.37 3.09 -3.18
C PRO A 51 0.88 3.23 -3.44
N LEU A 52 0.14 2.13 -3.21
CA LEU A 52 -1.31 2.18 -3.25
C LEU A 52 -1.80 2.93 -2.01
N VAL A 53 -2.07 4.22 -2.16
CA VAL A 53 -2.83 4.97 -1.16
C VAL A 53 -4.27 4.46 -1.20
N SER A 54 -4.63 3.61 -0.24
CA SER A 54 -6.02 3.31 0.05
C SER A 54 -6.67 4.55 0.64
N LYS A 55 -7.21 5.42 -0.23
CA LYS A 55 -8.06 6.55 0.15
C LYS A 55 -9.28 6.01 0.88
N GLY A 56 -9.30 6.11 2.20
CA GLY A 56 -10.33 5.39 2.94
C GLY A 56 -10.37 5.64 4.43
N TYR A 57 -9.78 6.72 4.95
CA TYR A 57 -10.15 7.11 6.30
C TYR A 57 -11.51 7.81 6.25
N THR A 58 -12.35 7.49 7.23
CA THR A 58 -13.68 8.08 7.42
C THR A 58 -13.65 8.91 8.68
N LYS A 59 -14.19 10.12 8.63
CA LYS A 59 -14.35 11.03 9.78
C LYS A 59 -15.82 11.24 10.10
N GLN A 60 -16.14 11.46 11.36
CA GLN A 60 -17.48 11.88 11.76
C GLN A 60 -17.66 13.38 11.57
N CYS A 61 -18.80 13.78 11.03
CA CYS A 61 -19.13 15.19 10.88
C CYS A 61 -19.43 15.83 12.25
N PRO A 62 -18.77 16.93 12.65
CA PRO A 62 -18.97 17.55 13.96
C PRO A 62 -20.36 18.15 14.14
N TYR A 63 -21.09 18.35 13.05
CA TYR A 63 -22.38 19.01 13.09
C TYR A 63 -23.59 18.09 12.97
N CYS A 64 -23.46 16.95 12.30
CA CYS A 64 -24.58 16.00 12.12
C CYS A 64 -24.26 14.58 12.60
N ALA A 65 -23.06 14.37 13.17
CA ALA A 65 -22.56 13.09 13.68
C ALA A 65 -22.46 11.94 12.64
N GLU A 66 -22.77 12.21 11.37
CA GLU A 66 -22.74 11.22 10.31
C GLU A 66 -21.31 10.88 9.86
N ILE A 67 -21.07 9.62 9.49
CA ILE A 67 -19.76 9.14 9.02
C ILE A 67 -19.58 9.52 7.55
N ILE A 68 -18.56 10.34 7.25
CA ILE A 68 -18.22 10.74 5.88
C ILE A 68 -16.75 10.46 5.57
N LYS A 69 -16.35 10.57 4.28
CA LYS A 69 -14.95 10.42 3.89
C LYS A 69 -14.10 11.53 4.50
N GLU A 70 -12.87 11.22 4.92
CA GLU A 70 -11.90 12.21 5.42
C GLU A 70 -11.67 13.36 4.41
N ASP A 71 -11.67 13.03 3.12
CA ASP A 71 -11.42 13.95 2.01
C ASP A 71 -12.66 14.80 1.68
N ALA A 72 -13.81 14.56 2.33
CA ALA A 72 -15.02 15.30 2.06
C ALA A 72 -14.91 16.73 2.62
N ILE A 73 -14.83 17.70 1.73
CA ILE A 73 -14.87 19.15 2.02
C ILE A 73 -16.29 19.55 2.44
N VAL A 74 -17.32 18.90 1.88
CA VAL A 74 -18.72 19.17 2.18
C VAL A 74 -19.41 17.88 2.62
N CYS A 75 -20.10 17.91 3.75
CA CYS A 75 -20.90 16.78 4.19
C CYS A 75 -22.12 16.59 3.29
N LYS A 76 -22.29 15.39 2.71
CA LYS A 76 -23.45 15.07 1.85
C LYS A 76 -24.79 15.05 2.58
N HIS A 77 -24.78 14.90 3.90
CA HIS A 77 -25.99 14.77 4.71
C HIS A 77 -26.48 16.12 5.23
N CYS A 78 -25.57 16.97 5.73
CA CYS A 78 -25.94 18.26 6.29
C CYS A 78 -25.58 19.47 5.42
N GLY A 79 -24.86 19.29 4.31
CA GLY A 79 -24.46 20.35 3.39
C GLY A 79 -23.45 21.35 3.96
N ARG A 80 -22.95 21.15 5.19
CA ARG A 80 -21.95 22.03 5.80
C ARG A 80 -20.53 21.68 5.37
N GLU A 81 -19.73 22.71 5.23
CA GLU A 81 -18.29 22.60 4.97
C GLU A 81 -17.58 22.01 6.20
N GLN A 82 -16.69 21.08 5.94
CA GLN A 82 -15.83 20.46 6.93
C GLN A 82 -14.51 21.21 6.98
N PRO A 83 -13.91 21.38 8.17
CA PRO A 83 -12.58 21.94 8.27
C PRO A 83 -11.62 21.07 7.46
N ILE A 84 -10.79 21.72 6.65
CA ILE A 84 -9.76 21.09 5.84
C ILE A 84 -8.63 20.70 6.80
N GLU A 85 -8.77 19.56 7.48
CA GLU A 85 -7.62 18.97 8.16
C GLU A 85 -6.66 18.49 7.08
N MET A 86 -5.46 19.06 7.08
CA MET A 86 -4.37 18.63 6.21
C MET A 86 -4.07 17.17 6.52
N VAL A 87 -4.50 16.25 5.65
CA VAL A 87 -4.27 14.82 5.78
C VAL A 87 -2.76 14.60 5.80
N LYS A 88 -2.21 14.29 6.98
CA LYS A 88 -0.83 13.83 7.11
C LYS A 88 -0.76 12.47 6.45
N VAL A 89 -0.31 12.44 5.19
CA VAL A 89 0.08 11.19 4.54
C VAL A 89 1.27 10.65 5.32
N SER A 90 1.00 9.76 6.26
CA SER A 90 2.04 9.09 7.05
C SER A 90 2.75 8.12 6.12
N PHE A 91 3.83 8.61 5.49
CA PHE A 91 4.87 7.74 4.97
C PHE A 91 5.51 7.05 6.16
N LYS A 92 5.04 5.84 6.49
CA LYS A 92 5.65 5.02 7.52
C LYS A 92 6.96 4.48 6.95
N THR A 93 8.06 5.10 7.36
CA THR A 93 9.44 4.66 7.15
C THR A 93 9.60 3.22 7.61
#